data_AF-A0A7S3C9Y2-F1
#
_entry.id   AF-A0A7S3C9Y2-F1
#
_cell.length_a   1.000
_cell.length_b   1.000
_cell.length_c   1.000
_cell.angle_alpha   90.00
_cell.angle_beta   90.00
_cell.angle_gamma   90.00
#
_symmetry.space_group_name_H-M   'P 1'
#
loop_
_entity.id
_entity.type
_entity.pdbx_description
1 polymer ?
#
loop_
_entity_poly.entity_id
_entity_poly.type
_entity_poly.pdbx_seq_one_letter_code
_entity_poly.pdbx_strand_id
1 'polypeptide(L)'
;EDVMEPATPGPIAVILDLPTLDHLRCLEAKGLVAALAEEARTSPGKPIVFVHLSPADVLASSEFAALFSDLPSNSATRHVLVHHNGSEEQHIFSSATRLQTELHAIYPEFFPLHRRCDPRRPAEDSFESGAIKGTNLLKYHLRPLSRLGLDNSEAEEAAARRDKADEGAPTEEDVARARDKLAGEVIRPHQVGKPVCVGGEGDTDLEVTFCG
;
A
#
# COMPACT_ATOMS: atom_id res chain seq x y z
N GLU A 1 27.19 -41.25 -14.21
CA GLU A 1 26.89 -40.81 -12.84
C GLU A 1 26.49 -39.36 -12.92
N ASP A 2 25.20 -39.05 -12.73
CA ASP A 2 24.76 -37.65 -12.64
C ASP A 2 25.10 -37.13 -11.25
N VAL A 3 26.07 -36.23 -11.18
CA VAL A 3 26.42 -35.51 -9.96
C VAL A 3 25.36 -34.43 -9.78
N MET A 4 24.38 -34.70 -8.93
CA MET A 4 23.46 -33.67 -8.45
C MET A 4 24.26 -32.68 -7.60
N GLU A 5 24.28 -31.41 -7.98
CA GLU A 5 24.84 -30.36 -7.14
C GLU A 5 24.18 -30.39 -5.75
N PRO A 6 24.92 -30.10 -4.66
CA PRO A 6 24.37 -30.10 -3.32
C PRO A 6 23.23 -29.09 -3.23
N ALA A 7 22.10 -29.53 -2.66
CA ALA A 7 20.91 -28.70 -2.53
C ALA A 7 21.23 -27.40 -1.76
N THR A 8 21.16 -26.26 -2.42
CA THR A 8 21.35 -24.97 -1.77
C THR A 8 20.17 -24.70 -0.82
N PRO A 9 20.41 -24.40 0.47
CA PRO A 9 19.35 -24.09 1.42
C PRO A 9 18.49 -22.92 0.91
N GLY A 10 17.17 -23.11 0.92
CA GLY A 10 16.23 -22.04 0.54
C GLY A 10 16.19 -20.92 1.58
N PRO A 11 15.79 -19.70 1.18
CA PRO A 11 15.59 -18.62 2.14
C PRO A 11 14.40 -18.92 3.05
N ILE A 12 14.47 -18.37 4.27
CA ILE A 12 13.38 -18.37 5.23
C ILE A 12 12.67 -17.03 5.09
N ALA A 13 11.37 -17.05 4.81
CA ALA A 13 10.53 -15.87 4.87
C ALA A 13 9.62 -15.96 6.10
N VAL A 14 9.64 -14.93 6.94
CA VAL A 14 8.86 -14.84 8.16
C VAL A 14 7.93 -13.66 8.04
N ILE A 15 6.62 -13.89 8.10
CA ILE A 15 5.62 -12.83 8.12
C ILE A 15 5.22 -12.59 9.56
N LEU A 16 5.38 -11.35 10.02
CA LEU A 16 5.12 -10.93 11.39
C LEU A 16 4.00 -9.91 11.41
N ASP A 17 2.87 -10.31 11.97
CA ASP A 17 1.75 -9.42 12.26
C ASP A 17 1.65 -9.29 13.78
N LEU A 18 2.11 -8.15 14.31
CA LEU A 18 2.12 -7.83 15.73
C LEU A 18 1.29 -6.55 15.96
N PRO A 19 -0.04 -6.67 16.12
CA PRO A 19 -0.93 -5.51 16.27
C PRO A 19 -0.65 -4.68 17.52
N THR A 20 -0.09 -5.28 18.57
CA THR A 20 0.21 -4.62 19.85
C THR A 20 1.50 -5.15 20.48
N LEU A 21 2.04 -4.44 21.48
CA LEU A 21 3.21 -4.88 22.25
C LEU A 21 2.99 -6.20 23.00
N ASP A 22 1.75 -6.55 23.35
CA ASP A 22 1.48 -7.84 23.99
C ASP A 22 1.70 -9.01 23.02
N HIS A 23 1.46 -8.81 21.72
CA HIS A 23 1.78 -9.80 20.69
C HIS A 23 3.30 -9.97 20.55
N LEU A 24 4.06 -8.88 20.67
CA LEU A 24 5.52 -8.90 20.69
C LEU A 24 6.05 -9.71 21.89
N ARG A 25 5.51 -9.47 23.09
CA ARG A 25 5.88 -10.24 24.30
C ARG A 25 5.51 -11.72 24.18
N CYS A 26 4.36 -12.02 23.56
CA CYS A 26 3.98 -13.40 23.26
C CYS A 26 4.95 -14.06 22.27
N LEU A 27 5.46 -13.32 21.27
CA LEU A 27 6.45 -13.80 20.32
C LEU A 27 7.79 -14.08 21.00
N GLU A 28 8.23 -13.16 21.86
CA GLU A 28 9.44 -13.32 22.68
C GLU A 28 9.34 -14.56 23.58
N ALA A 29 8.23 -14.75 24.28
CA ALA A 29 8.01 -15.91 25.15
C ALA A 29 8.04 -17.26 24.39
N LYS A 30 7.70 -17.26 23.09
CA LYS A 30 7.80 -18.44 22.23
C LYS A 30 9.23 -18.75 21.78
N GLY A 31 10.19 -17.84 21.98
CA GLY A 31 11.59 -18.01 21.61
C GLY A 31 11.85 -18.11 20.11
N LEU A 32 10.90 -17.70 19.26
CA LEU A 32 11.01 -17.86 17.80
C LEU A 32 12.17 -17.06 17.23
N VAL A 33 12.34 -15.81 17.69
CA VAL A 33 13.40 -14.92 17.20
C VAL A 33 14.78 -15.45 17.61
N ALA A 34 14.91 -15.95 18.84
CA ALA A 34 16.13 -16.60 19.31
C ALA A 34 16.48 -17.86 18.49
N ALA A 35 15.47 -18.71 18.18
CA ALA A 35 15.68 -19.88 17.33
C ALA A 35 16.12 -19.52 15.90
N LEU A 36 15.55 -18.46 15.32
CA LEU A 36 15.95 -17.96 14.01
C LEU A 36 17.35 -17.33 14.02
N ALA A 37 17.74 -16.68 15.13
CA ALA A 37 19.08 -16.15 15.30
C ALA A 37 20.13 -17.28 15.36
N GLU A 38 19.82 -18.38 16.05
CA GLU A 38 20.67 -19.59 16.05
C GLU A 38 20.76 -20.24 14.67
N GLU A 39 19.64 -20.37 13.95
CA GLU A 39 19.62 -20.86 12.57
C GLU A 39 20.52 -20.01 11.65
N ALA A 40 20.45 -18.67 11.78
CA ALA A 40 21.27 -17.75 11.00
C ALA A 40 22.78 -17.88 11.31
N ARG A 41 23.14 -18.22 12.56
CA ARG A 41 24.53 -18.47 12.98
C ARG A 41 25.06 -19.82 12.51
N THR A 42 24.23 -20.85 12.59
CA THR A 42 24.61 -22.25 12.30
C THR A 42 24.57 -22.58 10.81
N SER A 43 23.75 -21.88 10.03
CA SER A 43 23.63 -22.05 8.58
C SER A 43 24.03 -20.79 7.81
N PRO A 44 25.33 -20.39 7.85
CA PRO A 44 25.80 -19.18 7.17
C PRO A 44 25.55 -19.29 5.66
N GLY A 45 24.77 -18.36 5.12
CA GLY A 45 24.39 -18.32 3.71
C GLY A 45 22.92 -18.62 3.43
N LYS A 46 22.14 -19.04 4.44
CA LYS A 46 20.68 -19.13 4.34
C LYS A 46 20.05 -17.76 4.60
N PRO A 47 19.44 -17.10 3.60
CA PRO A 47 18.86 -15.78 3.81
C PRO A 47 17.61 -15.86 4.68
N ILE A 48 17.43 -14.91 5.58
CA ILE A 48 16.21 -14.76 6.38
C ILE A 48 15.60 -13.40 6.09
N VAL A 49 14.33 -13.40 5.68
CA VAL A 49 13.58 -12.19 5.35
C VAL A 49 12.40 -12.08 6.29
N PHE A 50 12.37 -11.04 7.10
CA PHE A 50 11.25 -10.68 7.95
C PHE A 50 10.36 -9.66 7.22
N VAL A 51 9.08 -9.96 7.09
CA VAL A 51 8.06 -9.06 6.54
C VAL A 51 7.15 -8.65 7.69
N HIS A 52 7.26 -7.40 8.11
CA HIS A 52 6.53 -6.85 9.24
C HIS A 52 5.26 -6.16 8.75
N LEU A 53 4.10 -6.62 9.21
CA LEU A 53 2.78 -6.00 9.01
C LEU A 53 2.33 -5.21 10.25
N SER A 54 3.28 -4.92 11.15
CA SER A 54 2.99 -4.38 12.48
C SER A 54 2.86 -2.85 12.44
N PRO A 55 2.01 -2.25 13.28
CA PRO A 55 1.85 -0.81 13.32
C PRO A 55 3.15 -0.06 13.70
N ALA A 56 3.26 1.20 13.28
CA ALA A 56 4.50 1.99 13.43
C ALA A 56 4.92 2.21 14.88
N ASP A 57 3.98 2.31 15.82
CA ASP A 57 4.23 2.44 17.26
C ASP A 57 4.86 1.18 17.86
N VAL A 58 4.44 -0.01 17.42
CA VAL A 58 5.06 -1.28 17.79
C VAL A 58 6.48 -1.37 17.23
N LEU A 59 6.67 -1.04 15.95
CA LEU A 59 7.98 -1.07 15.28
C LEU A 59 8.98 -0.05 15.85
N ALA A 60 8.50 1.09 16.34
CA ALA A 60 9.33 2.12 16.95
C ALA A 60 9.65 1.87 18.44
N SER A 61 9.06 0.83 19.04
CA SER A 61 9.25 0.53 20.47
C SER A 61 10.66 0.01 20.76
N SER A 62 11.16 0.31 21.96
CA SER A 62 12.43 -0.24 22.45
C SER A 62 12.36 -1.75 22.66
N GLU A 63 11.19 -2.29 23.03
CA GLU A 63 11.02 -3.74 23.17
C GLU A 63 11.20 -4.46 21.83
N PHE A 64 10.70 -3.87 20.73
CA PHE A 64 10.89 -4.43 19.40
C PHE A 64 12.36 -4.43 19.01
N ALA A 65 13.05 -3.30 19.16
CA ALA A 65 14.48 -3.21 18.87
C ALA A 65 15.30 -4.22 19.70
N ALA A 66 14.98 -4.40 20.98
CA ALA A 66 15.65 -5.36 21.84
C ALA A 66 15.40 -6.82 21.44
N LEU A 67 14.19 -7.18 21.01
CA LEU A 67 13.89 -8.55 20.60
C LEU A 67 14.68 -8.97 19.35
N PHE A 68 14.87 -8.04 18.41
CA PHE A 68 15.53 -8.31 17.14
C PHE A 68 17.04 -8.00 17.15
N SER A 69 17.60 -7.45 18.23
CA SER A 69 19.03 -7.10 18.31
C SER A 69 19.98 -8.28 18.23
N ASP A 70 19.52 -9.47 18.63
CA ASP A 70 20.30 -10.70 18.64
C ASP A 70 20.41 -11.36 17.25
N LEU A 71 19.63 -10.88 16.28
CA LEU A 71 19.77 -11.30 14.90
C LEU A 71 21.07 -10.75 14.32
N PRO A 72 21.84 -11.58 13.59
CA PRO A 72 23.04 -11.09 12.96
C PRO A 72 22.68 -10.03 11.91
N SER A 73 23.20 -8.82 12.10
CA SER A 73 23.08 -7.68 11.17
C SER A 73 23.85 -7.88 9.84
N ASN A 74 24.20 -9.12 9.50
CA ASN A 74 24.88 -9.44 8.26
C ASN A 74 23.90 -9.36 7.07
N SER A 75 24.44 -9.35 5.84
CA SER A 75 23.66 -9.18 4.62
C SER A 75 22.60 -10.27 4.34
N ALA A 76 22.61 -11.37 5.11
CA ALA A 76 21.66 -12.47 4.94
C ALA A 76 20.32 -12.22 5.65
N THR A 77 20.28 -11.38 6.69
CA THR A 77 19.04 -11.02 7.39
C THR A 77 18.49 -9.70 6.83
N ARG A 78 17.22 -9.71 6.41
CA ARG A 78 16.55 -8.54 5.82
C ARG A 78 15.22 -8.30 6.51
N HIS A 79 14.93 -7.03 6.81
CA HIS A 79 13.67 -6.60 7.40
C HIS A 79 12.92 -5.75 6.37
N VAL A 80 11.68 -6.12 6.06
CA VAL A 80 10.78 -5.40 5.17
C VAL A 80 9.60 -4.90 6.00
N LEU A 81 9.43 -3.58 6.09
CA LEU A 81 8.39 -2.94 6.88
C LEU A 81 7.21 -2.58 5.96
N VAL A 82 6.11 -3.31 6.08
CA VAL A 82 4.88 -3.05 5.33
C VAL A 82 3.94 -2.24 6.23
N HIS A 83 3.37 -1.15 5.72
CA HIS A 83 2.58 -0.18 6.50
C HIS A 83 3.39 0.66 7.50
N HIS A 84 4.66 0.96 7.20
CA HIS A 84 5.34 2.04 7.90
C HIS A 84 4.73 3.39 7.46
N ASN A 85 4.56 4.32 8.40
CA ASN A 85 4.07 5.68 8.14
C ASN A 85 4.85 6.30 6.96
N GLY A 86 4.26 6.32 5.76
CA GLY A 86 4.90 6.72 4.50
C GLY A 86 4.61 5.79 3.32
N SER A 87 4.37 4.50 3.53
CA SER A 87 3.96 3.57 2.45
C SER A 87 2.59 3.92 1.85
N GLU A 88 1.75 4.57 2.64
CA GLU A 88 0.38 4.98 2.32
C GLU A 88 0.31 6.23 1.42
N GLU A 89 1.43 6.93 1.21
CA GLU A 89 1.49 8.16 0.40
C GLU A 89 1.35 7.90 -1.11
N GLN A 90 1.37 6.63 -1.53
CA GLN A 90 1.26 6.23 -2.92
C GLN A 90 -0.15 5.74 -3.23
N HIS A 91 -0.95 6.54 -3.94
CA HIS A 91 -2.22 6.09 -4.49
C HIS A 91 -2.01 4.97 -5.52
N ILE A 92 -2.47 3.75 -5.22
CA ILE A 92 -2.42 2.60 -6.14
C ILE A 92 -3.28 2.88 -7.39
N PHE A 93 -4.38 3.61 -7.22
CA PHE A 93 -5.33 3.95 -8.28
C PHE A 93 -5.15 5.40 -8.75
N SER A 94 -4.12 5.65 -9.55
CA SER A 94 -3.80 6.97 -10.09
C SER A 94 -4.97 7.57 -10.89
N SER A 95 -5.67 6.77 -11.70
CA SER A 95 -6.83 7.23 -12.48
C SER A 95 -7.99 7.72 -11.61
N ALA A 96 -8.29 7.00 -10.53
CA ALA A 96 -9.35 7.40 -9.60
C ALA A 96 -8.98 8.69 -8.85
N THR A 97 -7.71 8.79 -8.43
CA THR A 97 -7.18 10.00 -7.80
C THR A 97 -7.27 11.19 -8.75
N ARG A 98 -6.89 11.02 -10.03
CA ARG A 98 -6.96 12.07 -11.04
C ARG A 98 -8.41 12.51 -11.27
N LEU A 99 -9.32 11.57 -11.48
CA LEU A 99 -10.75 11.86 -11.65
C LEU A 99 -11.32 12.61 -10.45
N GLN A 100 -10.97 12.22 -9.23
CA GLN A 100 -11.43 12.92 -8.04
C GLN A 100 -10.85 14.33 -7.92
N THR A 101 -9.58 14.54 -8.29
CA THR A 101 -8.99 15.88 -8.35
C THR A 101 -9.68 16.75 -9.40
N GLU A 102 -9.94 16.21 -10.59
CA GLU A 102 -10.68 16.90 -11.65
C GLU A 102 -12.11 17.26 -11.20
N LEU A 103 -12.81 16.33 -10.55
CA LEU A 103 -14.16 16.56 -10.02
C LEU A 103 -14.17 17.54 -8.85
N HIS A 104 -13.18 17.47 -7.96
CA HIS A 104 -13.00 18.43 -6.86
C HIS A 104 -12.79 19.85 -7.40
N ALA A 105 -12.03 20.01 -8.47
CA ALA A 105 -11.82 21.32 -9.08
C ALA A 105 -13.13 21.95 -9.57
N ILE A 106 -14.08 21.15 -10.06
CA ILE A 106 -15.38 21.62 -10.53
C ILE A 106 -16.36 21.84 -9.37
N TYR A 107 -16.43 20.88 -8.43
CA TYR A 107 -17.41 20.86 -7.33
C TYR A 107 -16.76 20.46 -5.99
N PRO A 108 -16.02 21.37 -5.35
CA PRO A 108 -15.23 21.04 -4.16
C PRO A 108 -16.09 20.64 -2.95
N GLU A 109 -17.33 21.15 -2.87
CA GLU A 109 -18.29 20.84 -1.81
C GLU A 109 -18.81 19.39 -1.86
N PHE A 110 -18.86 18.78 -3.05
CA PHE A 110 -19.38 17.42 -3.24
C PHE A 110 -18.28 16.37 -3.33
N PHE A 111 -17.12 16.75 -3.87
CA PHE A 111 -15.99 15.85 -4.05
C PHE A 111 -14.83 16.33 -3.19
N PRO A 112 -14.65 15.85 -1.95
CA PRO A 112 -13.49 16.23 -1.15
C PRO A 112 -12.21 15.74 -1.81
N LEU A 113 -11.11 16.47 -1.70
CA LEU A 113 -9.81 15.93 -2.11
C LEU A 113 -9.50 14.68 -1.29
N HIS A 114 -8.91 13.67 -1.93
CA HIS A 114 -8.18 12.65 -1.19
C HIS A 114 -7.17 13.39 -0.31
N ARG A 115 -7.30 13.29 1.01
CA ARG A 115 -6.27 13.80 1.91
C ARG A 115 -4.97 13.13 1.47
N ARG A 116 -4.05 13.90 0.88
CA ARG A 116 -2.64 13.53 0.97
C ARG A 116 -2.42 13.38 2.47
N CYS A 117 -2.01 12.20 2.93
CA CYS A 117 -1.55 12.06 4.31
C CYS A 117 -0.65 13.25 4.60
N ASP A 118 -1.01 14.00 5.64
CA ASP A 118 -0.38 15.25 6.00
C ASP A 118 1.14 15.02 6.01
N PRO A 119 1.98 15.76 5.24
CA PRO A 119 3.44 15.56 5.21
C PRO A 119 4.10 15.92 6.56
N ARG A 120 3.30 16.16 7.60
CA ARG A 120 3.69 16.69 8.91
C ARG A 120 4.12 15.65 9.93
N ARG A 121 4.17 14.37 9.59
CA ARG A 121 5.02 13.45 10.33
C ARG A 121 6.04 12.87 9.37
N PRO A 122 7.25 13.48 9.30
CA PRO A 122 8.42 12.62 9.24
C PRO A 122 8.23 11.63 10.39
N ALA A 123 7.89 10.38 10.06
CA ALA A 123 8.13 9.31 11.00
C ALA A 123 9.63 9.41 11.29
N GLU A 124 9.98 9.82 12.50
CA GLU A 124 11.37 9.74 12.93
C GLU A 124 11.81 8.31 12.63
N ASP A 125 12.82 8.16 11.78
CA ASP A 125 13.36 6.89 11.33
C ASP A 125 14.01 6.18 12.51
N SER A 126 13.18 5.65 13.41
CA SER A 126 13.62 5.02 14.66
C SER A 126 13.93 3.54 14.46
N PHE A 127 13.52 2.94 13.34
CA PHE A 127 13.86 1.56 13.02
C PHE A 127 14.92 1.48 11.92
N GLU A 128 16.17 1.33 12.39
CA GLU A 128 17.39 0.87 11.71
C GLU A 128 17.64 1.34 10.27
N SER A 129 18.79 2.00 10.06
CA SER A 129 19.33 2.45 8.77
C SER A 129 19.51 1.35 7.69
N GLY A 130 19.12 0.10 7.96
CA GLY A 130 19.17 -1.04 7.04
C GLY A 130 17.82 -1.74 6.77
N ALA A 131 16.72 -1.32 7.40
CA ALA A 131 15.39 -1.87 7.12
C ALA A 131 14.82 -1.34 5.79
N ILE A 132 14.14 -2.21 5.06
CA ILE A 132 13.52 -1.88 3.78
C ILE A 132 12.11 -1.37 4.06
N LYS A 133 11.84 -0.11 3.72
CA LYS A 133 10.48 0.43 3.73
C LYS A 133 9.70 -0.17 2.57
N GLY A 134 8.60 -0.85 2.87
CA GLY A 134 7.66 -1.37 1.88
C GLY A 134 6.99 -0.21 1.14
N THR A 135 6.83 -0.32 -0.16
CA THR A 135 6.05 0.61 -0.99
C THR A 135 5.07 -0.17 -1.84
N ASN A 136 4.09 0.52 -2.43
CA ASN A 136 3.14 -0.15 -3.30
C ASN A 136 3.87 -0.71 -4.53
N LEU A 137 3.53 -1.94 -4.91
CA LEU A 137 4.14 -2.70 -6.01
C LEU A 137 5.62 -3.07 -5.79
N LEU A 138 6.17 -2.87 -4.59
CA LEU A 138 7.50 -3.39 -4.25
C LEU A 138 7.49 -4.92 -4.30
N LYS A 139 8.50 -5.49 -4.98
CA LYS A 139 8.70 -6.92 -5.04
C LYS A 139 9.98 -7.32 -4.32
N TYR A 140 9.89 -8.41 -3.56
CA TYR A 140 11.06 -9.07 -2.99
C TYR A 140 11.12 -10.50 -3.51
N HIS A 141 12.10 -10.77 -4.36
CA HIS A 141 12.31 -12.09 -4.94
C HIS A 141 13.01 -13.00 -3.92
N LEU A 142 12.35 -14.10 -3.56
CA LEU A 142 12.94 -15.15 -2.72
C LEU A 142 13.65 -16.22 -3.55
N ARG A 143 13.19 -16.46 -4.79
CA ARG A 143 13.81 -17.39 -5.74
C ARG A 143 13.67 -16.87 -7.18
N PRO A 144 14.60 -17.21 -8.09
CA PRO A 144 15.83 -17.98 -7.85
C PRO A 144 16.85 -17.20 -7.00
N LEU A 145 17.77 -17.89 -6.33
CA LEU A 145 18.76 -17.24 -5.44
C LEU A 145 19.64 -16.22 -6.18
N SER A 146 19.84 -16.39 -7.49
CA SER A 146 20.53 -15.43 -8.36
C SER A 146 19.81 -14.07 -8.49
N ARG A 147 18.51 -14.03 -8.17
CA ARG A 147 17.68 -12.82 -8.16
C ARG A 147 17.19 -12.47 -6.76
N LEU A 148 17.75 -13.08 -5.72
CA LEU A 148 17.34 -12.83 -4.34
C LEU A 148 17.48 -11.34 -4.01
N GLY A 149 16.40 -10.71 -3.57
CA GLY A 149 16.42 -9.32 -3.13
C GLY A 149 15.30 -8.48 -3.73
N LEU A 150 15.54 -7.17 -3.70
CA LEU A 150 14.55 -6.16 -4.06
C LEU A 150 14.47 -5.95 -5.56
N ASP A 151 13.24 -5.79 -6.04
CA ASP A 151 12.91 -5.35 -7.39
C ASP A 151 11.95 -4.17 -7.29
N ASN A 152 12.50 -2.98 -7.55
CA ASN A 152 11.80 -1.70 -7.48
C ASN A 152 11.28 -1.24 -8.84
N SER A 153 11.45 -2.04 -9.91
CA SER A 153 11.15 -1.60 -11.28
C SER A 153 9.72 -1.05 -11.44
N GLU A 154 8.73 -1.77 -10.91
CA GLU A 154 7.33 -1.34 -10.97
C GLU A 154 7.00 -0.21 -9.99
N ALA A 155 7.65 -0.16 -8.82
CA ALA A 155 7.46 0.90 -7.85
C ALA A 155 8.00 2.24 -8.36
N GLU A 156 9.19 2.23 -8.99
CA GLU A 156 9.80 3.38 -9.64
C GLU A 156 8.99 3.85 -10.85
N GLU A 157 8.49 2.91 -11.67
CA GLU A 157 7.65 3.26 -12.81
C GLU A 157 6.31 3.87 -12.36
N ALA A 158 5.70 3.32 -11.30
CA ALA A 158 4.48 3.88 -10.73
C ALA A 158 4.70 5.29 -10.15
N ALA A 159 5.83 5.52 -9.48
CA ALA A 159 6.21 6.85 -9.01
C ALA A 159 6.41 7.83 -10.18
N ALA A 160 7.10 7.42 -11.25
CA ALA A 160 7.33 8.26 -12.43
C ALA A 160 6.03 8.60 -13.19
N ARG A 161 5.05 7.68 -13.24
CA ARG A 161 3.71 7.97 -13.80
C ARG A 161 2.94 8.98 -12.96
N ARG A 162 3.13 8.98 -11.63
CA ARG A 162 2.48 9.92 -10.71
C ARG A 162 3.02 11.32 -10.89
N ASP A 163 4.33 11.51 -10.97
CA ASP A 163 4.92 12.85 -11.09
C ASP A 163 4.43 13.55 -12.36
N LYS A 164 4.28 12.80 -13.47
CA LYS A 164 3.66 13.29 -14.71
C LYS A 164 2.17 13.64 -14.57
N ALA A 165 1.45 13.00 -13.65
CA ALA A 165 0.03 13.28 -13.41
C ALA A 165 -0.16 14.50 -12.49
N ASP A 166 0.79 14.79 -11.60
CA ASP A 166 0.76 15.97 -10.70
C ASP A 166 1.16 17.26 -11.44
N GLU A 167 2.05 17.16 -12.43
CA GLU A 167 2.41 18.30 -13.32
C GLU A 167 1.25 18.80 -14.20
N GLY A 168 0.16 18.02 -14.33
CA GLY A 168 -1.01 18.32 -15.16
C GLY A 168 -2.20 18.92 -14.42
N ALA A 169 -2.00 19.60 -13.29
CA ALA A 169 -3.10 20.23 -12.56
C ALA A 169 -3.84 21.24 -13.46
N PRO A 170 -5.17 21.13 -13.63
CA PRO A 170 -5.92 22.00 -14.53
C PRO A 170 -5.87 23.46 -14.08
N THR A 171 -5.66 24.37 -15.02
CA THR A 171 -5.64 25.81 -14.71
C THR A 171 -7.04 26.32 -14.37
N GLU A 172 -7.16 27.47 -13.68
CA GLU A 172 -8.47 28.06 -13.35
C GLU A 172 -9.36 28.26 -14.60
N GLU A 173 -8.76 28.58 -15.75
CA GLU A 173 -9.48 28.70 -17.02
C GLU A 173 -10.00 27.35 -17.55
N ASP A 174 -9.22 26.27 -17.39
CA ASP A 174 -9.63 24.92 -17.78
C ASP A 174 -10.80 24.42 -16.92
N VAL A 175 -10.76 24.73 -15.62
CA VAL A 175 -11.81 24.39 -14.66
C VAL A 175 -13.10 25.17 -14.97
N ALA A 176 -13.00 26.47 -15.24
CA ALA A 176 -14.14 27.30 -15.61
C ALA A 176 -14.81 26.81 -16.90
N ARG A 177 -14.00 26.47 -17.92
CA ARG A 177 -14.49 25.90 -19.18
C ARG A 177 -15.16 24.54 -19.01
N ALA A 178 -14.59 23.66 -18.17
CA ALA A 178 -15.17 22.35 -17.88
C ALA A 178 -16.52 22.49 -17.16
N ARG A 179 -16.61 23.42 -16.20
CA ARG A 179 -17.86 23.72 -15.51
C ARG A 179 -18.94 24.23 -16.45
N ASP A 180 -18.60 25.16 -17.34
CA ASP A 180 -19.56 25.73 -18.30
C ASP A 180 -20.03 24.68 -19.34
N LYS A 181 -19.12 23.81 -19.79
CA LYS A 181 -19.47 22.68 -20.66
C LYS A 181 -20.43 21.71 -19.95
N LEU A 182 -20.16 21.36 -18.70
CA LEU A 182 -21.00 20.46 -17.91
C LEU A 182 -22.37 21.06 -17.60
N ALA A 183 -22.43 22.37 -17.32
CA ALA A 183 -23.68 23.10 -17.19
C ALA A 183 -24.50 23.07 -18.49
N GLY A 184 -23.83 23.15 -19.65
CA GLY A 184 -24.47 23.05 -20.97
C GLY A 184 -24.94 21.64 -21.36
N GLU A 185 -24.24 20.58 -20.91
CA GLU A 185 -24.55 19.18 -21.27
C GLU A 185 -25.49 18.48 -20.28
N VAL A 186 -25.33 18.70 -18.97
CA VAL A 186 -26.03 17.93 -17.91
C VAL A 186 -27.16 18.70 -17.24
N ILE A 187 -27.10 20.04 -17.22
CA ILE A 187 -28.23 20.87 -16.76
C ILE A 187 -29.06 21.29 -17.96
N ARG A 188 -29.60 20.31 -18.70
CA ARG A 188 -30.92 20.57 -19.27
C ARG A 188 -31.86 20.55 -18.09
N PRO A 189 -32.63 21.61 -17.80
CA PRO A 189 -33.74 21.46 -16.87
C PRO A 189 -34.55 20.29 -17.41
N HIS A 190 -34.60 19.19 -16.65
CA HIS A 190 -35.48 18.09 -16.98
C HIS A 190 -36.88 18.68 -16.85
N GLN A 191 -37.42 19.18 -17.96
CA GLN A 191 -38.81 19.58 -18.04
C GLN A 191 -39.59 18.29 -17.91
N VAL A 192 -39.97 17.96 -16.68
CA VAL A 192 -40.97 16.93 -16.41
C VAL A 192 -42.28 17.48 -16.98
N GLY A 193 -42.48 17.33 -18.28
CA GLY A 193 -43.82 17.28 -18.83
C GLY A 193 -44.53 16.15 -18.12
N LYS A 194 -45.69 16.43 -17.51
CA LYS A 194 -46.53 15.39 -16.89
C LYS A 194 -46.63 14.22 -17.88
N PRO A 195 -46.17 13.01 -17.52
CA PRO A 195 -46.29 11.90 -18.42
C PRO A 195 -47.79 11.59 -18.63
N VAL A 196 -48.15 11.28 -19.86
CA VAL A 196 -49.53 11.02 -20.31
C VAL A 196 -50.14 9.74 -19.67
N CYS A 197 -49.41 9.07 -18.78
CA CYS A 197 -49.80 7.79 -18.19
C CYS A 197 -50.20 7.86 -16.70
N VAL A 198 -50.55 9.02 -16.15
CA VAL A 198 -51.35 9.03 -14.90
C VAL A 198 -52.83 8.90 -15.27
N GLY A 199 -53.20 7.66 -15.57
CA GLY A 199 -54.57 7.22 -15.77
C GLY A 199 -54.66 5.72 -15.53
N GLY A 200 -55.31 5.34 -14.43
CA GLY A 200 -55.84 3.99 -14.20
C GLY A 200 -54.92 3.03 -13.44
N GLU A 201 -55.41 2.62 -12.27
CA GLU A 201 -54.90 1.52 -11.45
C GLU A 201 -54.70 0.20 -12.21
N GLY A 202 -53.70 -0.57 -11.79
CA GLY A 202 -53.49 -1.96 -12.17
C GLY A 202 -52.30 -2.55 -11.43
N ASP A 203 -52.59 -3.45 -10.50
CA ASP A 203 -51.66 -4.19 -9.64
C ASP A 203 -50.69 -5.08 -10.46
N THR A 204 -49.55 -5.42 -9.83
CA THR A 204 -48.47 -6.36 -10.24
C THR A 204 -47.47 -5.91 -11.31
N ASP A 205 -46.37 -5.27 -10.89
CA ASP A 205 -45.01 -5.85 -10.88
C ASP A 205 -43.96 -4.75 -10.53
N LEU A 206 -43.14 -5.02 -9.52
CA LEU A 206 -42.02 -4.17 -9.09
C LEU A 206 -40.71 -4.90 -9.40
N GLU A 207 -39.91 -4.37 -10.32
CA GLU A 207 -38.51 -4.76 -10.49
C GLU A 207 -37.60 -3.62 -10.04
N VAL A 208 -36.63 -3.93 -9.17
CA VAL A 208 -35.57 -3.02 -8.73
C VAL A 208 -34.24 -3.68 -9.04
N THR A 209 -33.46 -3.07 -9.92
CA THR A 209 -32.07 -3.49 -10.19
C THR A 209 -31.12 -2.59 -9.42
N PHE A 210 -30.33 -3.18 -8.52
CA PHE A 210 -29.17 -2.54 -7.93
C PHE A 210 -27.92 -2.91 -8.74
N CYS A 211 -27.27 -1.92 -9.30
CA CYS A 211 -25.91 -2.08 -9.83
C CYS A 211 -24.93 -1.77 -8.70
N GLY A 212 -24.18 -2.78 -8.28
CA GLY A 212 -23.03 -2.63 -7.37
C GLY A 212 -21.84 -1.94 -8.03
#